data_AF-A0A6A0GUU4-F1
#
_entry.id   AF-A0A6A0GUU4-F1
#
_cell.length_a   1.000
_cell.length_b   1.000
_cell.length_c   1.000
_cell.angle_alpha   90.00
_cell.angle_beta   90.00
_cell.angle_gamma   90.00
#
_symmetry.space_group_name_H-M   'P 1'
#
loop_
_entity.id
_entity.type
_entity.pdbx_description
1 polymer ?
#
loop_
_entity_poly.entity_id
_entity_poly.type
_entity_poly.pdbx_seq_one_letter_code
_entity_poly.pdbx_strand_id
1 'polypeptide(L)'
;MFSNWGGYKLGLSEDGPVDDVILPPWASTPEEFVRINKMALESEFVSCQLHQWIDLIFGYKQRGPEAAVENQIRNFGQTPSQLLMEPHPPRSSAMHLVRNAAYLRS
;
A
#
# COMPACT_ATOMS: atom_id res chain seq x y z
N MET A 1 0.15 -17.39 7.07
CA MET A 1 -0.68 -16.16 7.16
C MET A 1 -2.01 -16.37 6.47
N PHE A 2 -2.03 -16.82 5.21
CA PHE A 2 -3.28 -17.02 4.47
C PHE A 2 -3.88 -18.43 4.60
N SER A 3 -3.07 -19.41 5.02
CA SER A 3 -3.55 -20.75 5.33
C SER A 3 -3.63 -20.99 6.83
N ASN A 4 -4.69 -21.66 7.24
CA ASN A 4 -4.94 -22.20 8.57
C ASN A 4 -4.19 -23.52 8.77
N TRP A 5 -2.87 -23.49 8.61
CA TRP A 5 -2.02 -24.69 8.77
C TRP A 5 -2.19 -25.35 10.15
N GLY A 6 -2.51 -24.56 11.17
CA GLY A 6 -2.73 -25.07 12.52
C GLY A 6 -4.05 -25.80 12.72
N GLY A 7 -4.94 -25.84 11.73
CA GLY A 7 -6.26 -26.48 11.85
C GLY A 7 -7.12 -25.84 12.94
N TYR A 8 -6.97 -24.54 13.16
CA TYR A 8 -7.73 -23.83 14.18
C TYR A 8 -9.22 -23.79 13.82
N LYS A 9 -10.10 -23.90 14.81
CA LYS A 9 -11.54 -23.75 14.60
C LYS A 9 -11.90 -22.26 14.62
N LEU A 10 -11.98 -21.65 13.44
CA LEU A 10 -12.24 -20.20 13.30
C LEU A 10 -13.72 -19.82 13.35
N GLY A 11 -14.62 -20.80 13.36
CA GLY A 11 -16.06 -20.61 13.49
C GLY A 11 -16.83 -20.81 12.17
N LEU A 12 -18.08 -20.38 12.17
CA LEU A 12 -18.97 -20.43 11.01
C LEU A 12 -19.31 -18.99 10.58
N SER A 13 -19.14 -18.72 9.29
CA SER A 13 -19.71 -17.56 8.60
C SER A 13 -21.13 -17.89 8.13
N GLU A 14 -21.84 -16.88 7.61
CA GLU A 14 -23.10 -17.08 6.88
C GLU A 14 -22.92 -18.01 5.66
N ASP A 15 -21.73 -18.02 5.07
CA ASP A 15 -21.34 -18.86 3.93
C ASP A 15 -20.78 -20.25 4.32
N GLY A 16 -20.71 -20.56 5.61
CA GLY A 16 -20.20 -21.84 6.12
C GLY A 16 -18.89 -21.72 6.93
N PRO A 17 -18.19 -22.84 7.18
CA PRO A 17 -17.00 -22.86 8.02
C PRO A 17 -15.89 -21.92 7.54
N VAL A 18 -15.37 -21.10 8.45
CA VAL A 18 -14.22 -20.22 8.20
C VAL A 18 -12.95 -21.04 8.30
N ASP A 19 -12.10 -20.96 7.28
CA ASP A 19 -10.84 -21.69 7.21
C ASP A 19 -9.76 -20.84 6.51
N ASP A 20 -9.13 -21.35 5.44
CA ASP A 20 -8.16 -20.61 4.63
C ASP A 20 -8.75 -19.31 4.06
N VAL A 21 -7.89 -18.31 3.88
CA VAL A 21 -8.27 -17.04 3.24
C VAL A 21 -8.64 -17.31 1.79
N ILE A 22 -9.84 -16.86 1.40
CA ILE A 22 -10.30 -16.94 0.01
C ILE A 22 -9.43 -16.03 -0.85
N LEU A 23 -8.71 -16.62 -1.79
CA LEU A 23 -7.81 -15.91 -2.69
C LEU A 23 -8.56 -15.38 -3.93
N PRO A 24 -8.09 -14.26 -4.52
CA PRO A 24 -8.65 -13.76 -5.75
C PRO A 24 -8.35 -14.71 -6.94
N PRO A 25 -9.15 -14.66 -8.04
CA PRO A 25 -9.03 -15.62 -9.16
C PRO A 25 -7.67 -15.66 -9.85
N TRP A 26 -6.83 -14.65 -9.66
CA TRP A 26 -5.49 -14.53 -10.25
C TRP A 26 -4.37 -15.16 -9.39
N ALA A 27 -4.69 -15.66 -8.19
CA ALA A 27 -3.73 -16.34 -7.33
C ALA A 27 -4.27 -17.70 -6.90
N SER A 28 -3.56 -18.76 -7.30
CA SER A 28 -3.92 -20.13 -6.97
C SER A 28 -3.40 -20.57 -5.62
N THR A 29 -2.32 -19.93 -5.13
CA THR A 29 -1.73 -20.21 -3.81
C THR A 29 -1.42 -18.92 -3.04
N PRO A 30 -1.32 -18.97 -1.71
CA PRO A 30 -0.86 -17.86 -0.89
C PRO A 30 0.48 -17.27 -1.33
N GLU A 31 1.40 -18.13 -1.76
CA GLU A 31 2.73 -17.72 -2.22
C GLU A 31 2.63 -16.93 -3.51
N GLU A 32 1.78 -17.35 -4.44
CA GLU A 32 1.49 -16.62 -5.67
C GLU A 32 0.83 -15.27 -5.38
N PHE A 33 -0.13 -15.24 -4.45
CA PHE A 33 -0.76 -14.00 -4.00
C PHE A 33 0.29 -13.00 -3.49
N VAL A 34 1.18 -13.42 -2.60
CA VAL A 34 2.25 -12.57 -2.08
C VAL A 34 3.23 -12.17 -3.18
N ARG A 35 3.61 -13.09 -4.07
CA ARG A 35 4.53 -12.83 -5.18
C ARG A 35 4.00 -11.72 -6.08
N ILE A 36 2.73 -11.81 -6.50
CA ILE A 36 2.12 -10.81 -7.38
C ILE A 36 1.99 -9.46 -6.67
N ASN A 37 1.61 -9.44 -5.38
CA ASN A 37 1.61 -8.19 -4.61
C ASN A 37 2.99 -7.55 -4.51
N LYS A 38 4.05 -8.34 -4.30
CA LYS A 38 5.43 -7.84 -4.33
C LYS A 38 5.79 -7.26 -5.70
N MET A 39 5.44 -7.94 -6.79
CA MET A 39 5.66 -7.42 -8.15
C MET A 39 4.90 -6.12 -8.41
N ALA A 40 3.67 -5.99 -7.91
CA ALA A 40 2.88 -4.77 -8.03
C ALA A 40 3.52 -3.61 -7.24
N LEU A 41 4.00 -3.87 -6.01
CA LEU A 41 4.68 -2.87 -5.18
C LEU A 41 6.01 -2.39 -5.79
N GLU A 42 6.77 -3.29 -6.41
CA GLU A 42 8.02 -2.96 -7.11
C GLU A 42 7.80 -2.45 -8.55
N SER A 43 6.55 -2.38 -9.00
CA SER A 43 6.24 -1.92 -10.35
C SER A 43 6.63 -0.45 -10.55
N GLU A 44 6.89 -0.09 -11.79
CA GLU A 44 7.20 1.28 -12.19
C GLU A 44 6.04 2.25 -11.87
N PHE A 45 4.80 1.77 -11.94
CA PHE A 45 3.61 2.54 -11.59
C PHE A 45 3.61 2.94 -10.12
N VAL A 46 3.85 1.98 -9.21
CA VAL A 46 3.95 2.27 -7.78
C VAL A 46 5.21 3.09 -7.51
N SER A 47 6.34 2.73 -8.09
CA SER A 47 7.62 3.43 -7.87
C SER A 47 7.55 4.93 -8.16
N CYS A 48 6.89 5.35 -9.23
CA CYS A 48 6.79 6.78 -9.56
C CYS A 48 5.81 7.55 -8.64
N GLN A 49 4.85 6.88 -8.00
CA GLN A 49 3.82 7.54 -7.19
C GLN A 49 3.96 7.30 -5.68
N LEU A 50 4.78 6.35 -5.23
CA LEU A 50 4.86 5.92 -3.83
C LEU A 50 5.19 7.07 -2.86
N HIS A 51 5.97 8.05 -3.32
CA HIS A 51 6.31 9.25 -2.53
C HIS A 51 5.06 10.00 -2.04
N GLN A 52 3.97 10.02 -2.82
CA GLN A 52 2.73 10.69 -2.42
C GLN A 52 2.01 9.94 -1.30
N TRP A 53 2.09 8.60 -1.27
CA TRP A 53 1.57 7.83 -0.14
C TRP A 53 2.43 8.08 1.12
N ILE A 54 3.75 8.20 0.97
CA ILE A 54 4.64 8.58 2.07
C ILE A 54 4.28 9.97 2.59
N ASP A 55 3.99 10.93 1.71
CA ASP A 55 3.57 12.28 2.11
C ASP A 55 2.31 12.28 2.99
N LEU A 56 1.37 11.38 2.71
CA LEU A 56 0.13 11.22 3.48
C LEU A 56 0.37 10.55 4.83
N ILE A 57 1.15 9.47 4.87
CA ILE A 57 1.30 8.64 6.09
C ILE A 57 2.38 9.18 7.02
N PHE A 58 3.48 9.72 6.48
CA PHE A 58 4.66 10.13 7.24
C PHE A 58 5.14 11.55 6.90
N GLY A 59 4.69 12.15 5.81
CA GLY A 59 5.18 13.43 5.34
C GLY A 59 4.26 14.60 5.67
N TYR A 60 4.43 15.68 4.91
CA TYR A 60 3.83 16.97 5.22
C TYR A 60 2.29 16.98 5.17
N LYS A 61 1.67 16.01 4.48
CA LYS A 61 0.21 15.89 4.37
C LYS A 61 -0.41 15.06 5.50
N GLN A 62 0.38 14.60 6.47
CA GLN A 62 -0.14 13.84 7.61
C GLN A 62 -1.06 14.70 8.52
N ARG A 63 -0.84 16.02 8.53
CA ARG A 63 -1.56 16.99 9.38
C ARG A 63 -1.99 18.19 8.54
N GLY A 64 -3.07 18.85 8.93
CA GLY A 64 -3.59 20.03 8.24
C GLY A 64 -4.82 19.76 7.37
N PRO A 65 -5.32 20.77 6.63
CA PRO A 65 -6.55 20.67 5.83
C PRO A 65 -6.57 19.52 4.82
N GLU A 66 -5.40 19.08 4.36
CA GLU A 66 -5.20 17.99 3.42
C GLU A 66 -5.34 16.59 4.05
N ALA A 67 -5.21 16.50 5.38
CA ALA A 67 -5.43 15.26 6.12
C ALA A 67 -6.94 15.04 6.24
N ALA A 68 -7.52 14.36 5.24
CA ALA A 68 -8.96 14.14 5.10
C ALA A 68 -9.67 13.48 6.32
N VAL A 69 -8.94 13.11 7.38
CA VAL A 69 -9.37 12.19 8.42
C VAL A 69 -8.70 12.50 9.78
N GLU A 70 -8.43 13.78 10.11
CA GLU A 70 -7.80 14.12 11.40
C GLU A 70 -8.59 13.56 12.62
N ASN A 71 -9.91 13.45 12.52
CA ASN A 71 -10.79 12.96 13.59
C ASN A 71 -10.97 11.44 13.67
N GLN A 72 -10.88 10.68 12.56
CA GLN A 72 -11.05 9.21 12.61
C GLN A 72 -9.76 8.53 13.06
N ILE A 73 -8.59 9.13 12.74
CA ILE A 73 -7.28 8.61 13.15
C ILE A 73 -7.06 8.87 14.65
N ARG A 74 -7.40 10.07 15.16
CA ARG A 74 -7.25 10.40 16.60
C ARG A 74 -7.99 9.46 17.56
N ASN A 75 -9.12 8.91 17.14
CA ASN A 75 -10.04 8.21 18.05
C ASN A 75 -10.00 6.67 17.92
N PHE A 76 -9.47 6.12 16.81
CA PHE A 76 -9.55 4.67 16.54
C PHE A 76 -8.25 4.04 16.01
N GLY A 77 -7.14 4.79 15.89
CA GLY A 77 -5.84 4.25 15.45
C GLY A 77 -4.64 5.02 16.02
N GLN A 78 -3.47 4.39 16.05
CA GLN A 78 -2.22 5.11 16.33
C GLN A 78 -1.70 5.72 15.02
N THR A 79 -1.61 7.04 14.93
CA THR A 79 -0.89 7.70 13.83
C THR A 79 0.61 7.50 14.03
N PRO A 80 1.36 7.01 13.01
CA PRO A 80 2.81 7.07 13.04
C PRO A 80 3.31 8.51 13.21
N SER A 81 4.51 8.70 13.74
CA SER A 81 5.11 10.04 13.83
C SER A 81 5.34 10.63 12.44
N GLN A 82 5.06 11.92 12.29
CA GLN A 82 5.47 12.68 11.11
C GLN A 82 7.00 12.71 11.03
N LEU A 83 7.56 12.30 9.90
CA LEU A 83 9.00 12.24 9.65
C LEU A 83 9.49 13.41 8.77
N LEU A 84 8.63 13.96 7.91
CA LEU A 84 9.00 15.01 6.95
C LEU A 84 8.02 16.19 7.01
N MET A 85 8.59 17.40 6.90
CA MET A 85 7.83 18.66 6.78
C MET A 85 7.74 19.15 5.33
N GLU A 86 8.56 18.59 4.44
CA GLU A 86 8.62 18.91 3.01
C GLU A 86 8.16 17.69 2.18
N PRO A 87 7.77 17.89 0.90
CA PRO A 87 7.40 16.80 0.02
C PRO A 87 8.52 15.76 -0.13
N HIS A 88 8.17 14.47 0.02
CA HIS A 88 9.10 13.38 -0.17
C HIS A 88 9.56 13.34 -1.65
N PRO A 89 10.88 13.26 -1.91
CA PRO A 89 11.38 13.24 -3.28
C PRO A 89 10.84 12.01 -4.04
N PRO A 90 10.44 12.16 -5.32
CA PRO A 90 10.03 11.01 -6.13
C PRO A 90 11.20 10.06 -6.35
N ARG A 91 10.92 8.75 -6.35
CA ARG A 91 11.94 7.75 -6.72
C ARG A 91 12.31 7.96 -8.19
N SER A 92 13.61 7.91 -8.50
CA SER A 92 14.11 7.87 -9.88
C SER A 92 13.64 6.59 -10.55
N SER A 93 12.51 6.70 -11.25
CA SER A 93 11.85 5.60 -11.93
C SER A 93 12.07 5.76 -13.43
N ALA A 94 11.99 4.67 -14.21
CA ALA A 94 12.23 4.74 -15.65
C ALA A 94 11.28 5.75 -16.32
N MET A 95 10.01 5.79 -15.89
CA MET A 95 9.01 6.74 -16.36
C MET A 95 9.34 8.19 -16.00
N HIS A 96 9.91 8.45 -14.82
CA HIS A 96 10.40 9.78 -14.48
C HIS A 96 11.57 10.22 -15.34
N LEU A 97 12.52 9.31 -15.60
CA LEU A 97 13.65 9.59 -16.48
C LEU A 97 13.20 9.85 -17.92
N VAL A 98 12.22 9.07 -18.43
CA VAL A 98 11.66 9.27 -19.78
C VAL A 98 10.89 10.59 -19.88
N ARG A 99 10.06 10.95 -18.89
CA ARG A 99 9.37 12.26 -18.87
C ARG A 99 10.35 13.43 -18.84
N ASN A 100 11.37 13.35 -18.00
CA ASN A 100 12.38 14.41 -17.91
C ASN A 100 13.22 14.53 -19.19
N ALA A 101 13.57 13.40 -19.82
CA ALA A 101 14.28 13.40 -21.10
C ALA A 101 13.40 13.83 -22.29
N ALA A 102 12.08 13.71 -22.20
CA ALA A 102 11.16 14.27 -23.20
C ALA A 102 11.04 15.80 -23.05
N TYR A 103 11.00 16.31 -21.81
CA TYR A 103 10.93 17.75 -21.53
C TYR A 103 12.22 18.49 -21.90
N LEU A 104 13.39 17.87 -21.76
CA LEU A 104 14.68 18.48 -22.13
C LEU A 104 14.95 18.53 -23.65
N ARG A 105 14.03 18.00 -24.47
CA ARG A 105 14.12 17.98 -25.93
C ARG A 105 13.13 18.93 -26.62
N SER A 106 12.36 19.70 -25.85
CA SER A 106 11.48 20.79 -26.30
C SER A 106 12.03 22.14 -25.84
#